data_AF-A0A945U4I8-F1
#
_entry.id   AF-A0A945U4I8-F1
#
_cell.length_a   1.000
_cell.length_b   1.000
_cell.length_c   1.000
_cell.angle_alpha   90.00
_cell.angle_beta   90.00
_cell.angle_gamma   90.00
#
_symmetry.space_group_name_H-M   'P 1'
#
loop_
_entity.id
_entity.type
_entity.pdbx_description
1 polymer ?
#
loop_
_entity_poly.entity_id
_entity_poly.type
_entity_poly.pdbx_seq_one_letter_code
_entity_poly.pdbx_strand_id
1 'polypeptide(L)'
;MKNLYTLFFTSLLAFNANAQVSFCESFDSSLVSGDPIAQTSPSWNTWDELMNGATAPFIDDALVDVSRYYSPPNSLYIPATAAAGPEDIVLMFDPTLNITQANLSSLSTPYVVGDFTFSQMMYVRSGGGAYFNFQAENTPGVSWALEVNFDATGDILMSNTSGTSFSAGFTHDVWFEIKFEIDLSNNDWEVFIDGVSMGSFANSINQIASLDIYPRANDEYWIDDVCYSYVPATLFTNNGQISNISTISGLTGQTRYPSVEVRNFGTDPIHSCDVTFDYNGIQMTENLTNINSGFGLLSLTAMQVDFPNSITLLAGTNIGTATVSNVNGAFQDDNPADDVMATQVVAITPVENKLVIGEEATGTWCGWCPRGAVALNFMDRDYHGYFQGIAVHNGDPMTNTDYDAGLAPYIGGYPSALVDRGTEIDPSDFELDFLQRIVTPIAGTISNGAVQNGTIIDVSLDVDIQSSISGNWKLACVLVEDSVTGSGGTWYQSNSYGSNGITLIDVNGVDWGTLPSWVPDAQMIYRHVARGIAPSFDG
;
A
#
# COMPACT_ATOMS: atom_id res chain seq x y z
N MET A 1 28.52 -5.97 76.99
CA MET A 1 27.30 -5.90 76.15
C MET A 1 27.40 -4.68 75.25
N LYS A 2 27.61 -4.90 73.95
CA LYS A 2 27.16 -4.06 72.82
C LYS A 2 27.65 -4.74 71.54
N ASN A 3 26.75 -5.48 70.90
CA ASN A 3 26.96 -6.09 69.59
C ASN A 3 26.78 -4.99 68.53
N LEU A 4 27.76 -4.81 67.64
CA LEU A 4 27.57 -4.10 66.39
C LEU A 4 27.26 -5.14 65.30
N TYR A 5 26.06 -5.08 64.74
CA TYR A 5 25.69 -5.79 63.52
C TYR A 5 25.84 -4.82 62.35
N THR A 6 26.73 -5.13 61.41
CA THR A 6 26.81 -4.44 60.12
C THR A 6 25.87 -5.16 59.16
N LEU A 7 24.76 -4.51 58.81
CA LEU A 7 23.81 -4.99 57.81
C LEU A 7 24.32 -4.58 56.42
N PHE A 8 24.68 -5.55 55.58
CA PHE A 8 24.97 -5.32 54.16
C PHE A 8 23.64 -5.38 53.40
N PHE A 9 23.21 -4.26 52.84
CA PHE A 9 22.04 -4.16 51.98
C PHE A 9 22.50 -4.35 50.52
N THR A 10 22.36 -5.56 49.98
CA THR A 10 22.51 -5.81 48.54
C THR A 10 21.19 -5.46 47.86
N SER A 11 21.14 -4.33 47.16
CA SER A 11 20.07 -4.02 46.23
C SER A 11 20.20 -4.91 44.99
N LEU A 12 19.27 -5.84 44.81
CA LEU A 12 19.06 -6.49 43.50
C LEU A 12 18.43 -5.44 42.58
N LEU A 13 19.24 -4.88 41.66
CA LEU A 13 18.73 -4.25 40.45
C LEU A 13 18.36 -5.39 39.50
N ALA A 14 17.07 -5.64 39.34
CA ALA A 14 16.57 -6.50 38.26
C ALA A 14 16.69 -5.70 36.95
N PHE A 15 17.69 -6.02 36.14
CA PHE A 15 17.69 -5.62 34.73
C PHE A 15 16.69 -6.54 34.03
N ASN A 16 15.58 -5.98 33.55
CA ASN A 16 14.79 -6.61 32.50
C ASN A 16 15.61 -6.47 31.21
N ALA A 17 16.43 -7.46 30.90
CA ALA A 17 16.97 -7.59 29.55
C ALA A 17 15.84 -8.12 28.67
N ASN A 18 15.30 -7.28 27.79
CA ASN A 18 14.47 -7.78 26.68
C ASN A 18 15.35 -8.75 25.88
N ALA A 19 14.86 -9.97 25.65
CA ALA A 19 15.63 -10.97 24.92
C ALA A 19 15.66 -10.59 23.44
N GLN A 20 16.79 -10.09 22.97
CA GLN A 20 17.06 -9.92 21.54
C GLN A 20 17.13 -11.31 20.90
N VAL A 21 16.39 -11.50 19.80
CA VAL A 21 16.55 -12.68 18.94
C VAL A 21 17.58 -12.31 17.88
N SER A 22 18.51 -13.21 17.57
CA SER A 22 19.47 -13.02 16.50
C SER A 22 19.85 -14.35 15.87
N PHE A 23 19.98 -14.36 14.55
CA PHE A 23 20.41 -15.49 13.74
C PHE A 23 21.36 -15.00 12.67
N CYS A 24 22.38 -15.79 12.35
CA CYS A 24 23.28 -15.57 11.23
C CYS A 24 23.76 -16.91 10.69
N GLU A 25 23.75 -17.07 9.37
CA GLU A 25 24.25 -18.25 8.66
C GLU A 25 25.16 -17.83 7.51
N SER A 26 26.45 -18.21 7.58
CA SER A 26 27.43 -18.04 6.50
C SER A 26 27.59 -19.31 5.66
N PHE A 27 26.81 -20.35 5.97
CA PHE A 27 26.85 -21.66 5.31
C PHE A 27 28.18 -22.42 5.47
N ASP A 28 29.09 -21.94 6.32
CA ASP A 28 30.43 -22.53 6.51
C ASP A 28 30.46 -23.60 7.60
N SER A 29 29.57 -23.50 8.58
CA SER A 29 29.60 -24.34 9.76
C SER A 29 28.85 -25.65 9.50
N SER A 30 29.58 -26.77 9.48
CA SER A 30 29.05 -28.13 9.29
C SER A 30 28.43 -28.48 7.93
N LEU A 31 28.38 -27.53 6.99
CA LEU A 31 27.92 -27.71 5.62
C LEU A 31 29.09 -27.85 4.64
N VAL A 32 28.90 -28.64 3.60
CA VAL A 32 29.86 -28.81 2.49
C VAL A 32 29.17 -28.64 1.13
N SER A 33 29.96 -28.41 0.08
CA SER A 33 29.45 -28.29 -1.28
C SER A 33 28.53 -29.45 -1.67
N GLY A 34 27.35 -29.11 -2.16
CA GLY A 34 26.30 -30.03 -2.59
C GLY A 34 25.34 -30.45 -1.48
N ASP A 35 25.53 -30.00 -0.24
CA ASP A 35 24.56 -30.23 0.82
C ASP A 35 23.27 -29.42 0.53
N PRO A 36 22.08 -30.06 0.61
CA PRO A 36 20.78 -29.39 0.56
C PRO A 36 20.51 -28.65 1.88
N ILE A 37 20.24 -27.34 1.83
CA ILE A 37 20.23 -26.49 3.02
C ILE A 37 19.10 -26.82 3.98
N ALA A 38 17.87 -26.97 3.50
CA ALA A 38 16.71 -27.26 4.35
C ALA A 38 16.73 -28.70 4.90
N GLN A 39 17.28 -29.64 4.14
CA GLN A 39 17.47 -31.01 4.64
C GLN A 39 18.61 -31.12 5.66
N THR A 40 19.62 -30.24 5.63
CA THR A 40 20.83 -30.36 6.46
C THR A 40 20.82 -29.42 7.67
N SER A 41 20.33 -28.20 7.51
CA SER A 41 20.24 -27.21 8.58
C SER A 41 18.87 -27.28 9.26
N PRO A 42 18.81 -27.36 10.60
CA PRO A 42 17.54 -27.37 11.31
C PRO A 42 16.83 -26.01 11.33
N SER A 43 17.44 -24.95 10.78
CA SER A 43 16.86 -23.59 10.78
C SER A 43 16.12 -23.26 9.48
N TRP A 44 16.38 -24.02 8.43
CA TRP A 44 15.83 -23.80 7.09
C TRP A 44 14.80 -24.88 6.77
N ASN A 45 13.78 -24.50 6.02
CA ASN A 45 12.77 -25.40 5.49
C ASN A 45 12.67 -25.23 3.97
N THR A 46 12.09 -26.20 3.29
CA THR A 46 11.58 -25.98 1.94
C THR A 46 10.13 -25.53 1.99
N TRP A 47 9.68 -24.82 0.97
CA TRP A 47 8.27 -24.43 0.84
C TRP A 47 7.37 -25.67 0.79
N ASP A 48 7.74 -26.70 0.02
CA ASP A 48 6.97 -27.94 -0.12
C ASP A 48 6.89 -28.70 1.22
N GLU A 49 7.90 -28.63 2.07
CA GLU A 49 7.85 -29.16 3.44
C GLU A 49 6.80 -28.44 4.29
N LEU A 50 6.81 -27.10 4.33
CA LEU A 50 5.90 -26.35 5.19
C LEU A 50 4.46 -26.35 4.69
N MET A 51 4.28 -26.28 3.37
CA MET A 51 2.97 -26.05 2.75
C MET A 51 2.29 -27.35 2.34
N ASN A 52 3.05 -28.33 1.87
CA ASN A 52 2.51 -29.58 1.34
C ASN A 52 2.91 -30.81 2.18
N GLY A 53 3.71 -30.64 3.24
CA GLY A 53 4.12 -31.72 4.12
C GLY A 53 5.09 -32.70 3.45
N ALA A 54 5.89 -32.23 2.50
CA ALA A 54 6.94 -33.02 1.89
C ALA A 54 7.93 -33.56 2.93
N THR A 55 8.63 -34.64 2.57
CA THR A 55 9.67 -35.24 3.41
C THR A 55 10.94 -35.40 2.59
N ALA A 56 12.09 -35.10 3.18
CA ALA A 56 13.39 -35.17 2.51
C ALA A 56 13.62 -36.52 1.77
N PRO A 57 14.29 -36.52 0.60
CA PRO A 57 14.93 -35.36 -0.03
C PRO A 57 13.92 -34.43 -0.70
N PHE A 58 14.09 -33.12 -0.48
CA PHE A 58 13.23 -32.10 -1.05
C PHE A 58 13.70 -31.73 -2.46
N ILE A 59 12.75 -31.48 -3.36
CA ILE A 59 13.03 -31.17 -4.78
C ILE A 59 13.36 -29.68 -4.94
N ASP A 60 12.79 -28.87 -4.07
CA ASP A 60 12.84 -27.41 -3.98
C ASP A 60 13.92 -26.91 -3.00
N ASP A 61 14.84 -27.78 -2.57
CA ASP A 61 15.97 -27.35 -1.72
C ASP A 61 17.04 -26.64 -2.54
N ALA A 62 17.71 -25.66 -1.93
CA ALA A 62 18.90 -25.03 -2.51
C ALA A 62 20.18 -25.75 -2.05
N LEU A 63 21.21 -25.70 -2.88
CA LEU A 63 22.47 -26.40 -2.60
C LEU A 63 23.58 -25.44 -2.17
N VAL A 64 24.36 -25.89 -1.20
CA VAL A 64 25.61 -25.24 -0.79
C VAL A 64 26.63 -25.29 -1.93
N ASP A 65 27.21 -24.15 -2.27
CA ASP A 65 28.20 -23.97 -3.33
C ASP A 65 29.54 -23.48 -2.78
N VAL A 66 30.60 -23.79 -3.51
CA VAL A 66 32.00 -23.36 -3.21
C VAL A 66 32.64 -22.67 -4.41
N SER A 67 31.94 -22.55 -5.53
CA SER A 67 32.45 -21.89 -6.73
C SER A 67 32.51 -20.37 -6.55
N ARG A 68 31.63 -19.83 -5.72
CA ARG A 68 31.56 -18.44 -5.32
C ARG A 68 31.08 -18.34 -3.87
N TYR A 69 31.66 -17.43 -3.11
CA TYR A 69 31.27 -17.10 -1.75
C TYR A 69 31.74 -15.68 -1.44
N TYR A 70 31.13 -15.04 -0.44
CA TYR A 70 31.63 -13.81 0.13
C TYR A 70 32.47 -14.14 1.36
N SER A 71 31.87 -14.82 2.34
CA SER A 71 32.53 -15.39 3.50
C SER A 71 32.99 -16.81 3.18
N PRO A 72 34.30 -17.12 3.27
CA PRO A 72 34.79 -18.43 2.88
C PRO A 72 34.50 -19.52 3.94
N PRO A 73 34.30 -20.80 3.52
CA PRO A 73 34.41 -21.30 2.14
C PRO A 73 33.11 -21.50 1.34
N ASN A 74 31.92 -21.25 1.87
CA ASN A 74 30.65 -21.68 1.27
C ASN A 74 29.69 -20.52 0.98
N SER A 75 28.69 -20.76 0.14
CA SER A 75 27.49 -19.92 -0.01
C SER A 75 26.30 -20.79 -0.44
N LEU A 76 25.10 -20.24 -0.64
CA LEU A 76 24.03 -20.92 -1.38
C LEU A 76 23.98 -20.43 -2.82
N TYR A 77 23.77 -21.37 -3.75
CA TYR A 77 23.65 -21.07 -5.17
C TYR A 77 22.23 -21.35 -5.68
N ILE A 78 21.67 -20.36 -6.38
CA ILE A 78 20.39 -20.43 -7.06
C ILE A 78 20.63 -20.40 -8.58
N PRO A 79 20.45 -21.53 -9.29
CA PRO A 79 20.83 -21.65 -10.70
C PRO A 79 19.80 -21.08 -11.67
N ALA A 80 20.28 -20.58 -12.83
CA ALA A 80 19.40 -20.24 -13.95
C ALA A 80 18.65 -21.46 -14.50
N THR A 81 17.33 -21.38 -14.48
CA THR A 81 16.41 -22.34 -15.06
C THR A 81 15.45 -21.65 -16.05
N ALA A 82 14.93 -22.39 -17.02
CA ALA A 82 14.02 -21.83 -18.04
C ALA A 82 12.59 -21.55 -17.52
N ALA A 83 12.27 -22.05 -16.33
CA ALA A 83 11.01 -21.85 -15.61
C ALA A 83 11.35 -21.38 -14.20
N ALA A 84 10.40 -20.84 -13.45
CA ALA A 84 10.62 -20.49 -12.05
C ALA A 84 10.82 -21.75 -11.17
N GLY A 85 11.58 -21.61 -10.08
CA GLY A 85 12.03 -22.72 -9.24
C GLY A 85 13.09 -23.62 -9.93
N PRO A 86 13.33 -24.83 -9.40
CA PRO A 86 12.58 -25.46 -8.31
C PRO A 86 12.93 -24.93 -6.93
N GLU A 87 14.07 -24.25 -6.73
CA GLU A 87 14.50 -23.80 -5.40
C GLU A 87 13.44 -22.91 -4.74
N ASP A 88 13.02 -23.24 -3.53
CA ASP A 88 11.96 -22.56 -2.79
C ASP A 88 12.20 -22.82 -1.30
N ILE A 89 13.09 -22.01 -0.69
CA ILE A 89 13.57 -22.22 0.68
C ILE A 89 13.11 -21.09 1.60
N VAL A 90 12.70 -21.48 2.81
CA VAL A 90 12.10 -20.58 3.79
C VAL A 90 12.95 -20.57 5.07
N LEU A 91 13.27 -19.37 5.54
CA LEU A 91 13.86 -19.12 6.85
C LEU A 91 12.82 -18.40 7.72
N MET A 92 12.27 -19.10 8.70
CA MET A 92 11.37 -18.49 9.68
C MET A 92 12.16 -17.57 10.61
N PHE A 93 11.66 -16.37 10.87
CA PHE A 93 12.31 -15.43 11.80
C PHE A 93 12.01 -15.78 13.27
N ASP A 94 12.20 -17.05 13.62
CA ASP A 94 11.99 -17.61 14.95
C ASP A 94 13.18 -18.50 15.34
N PRO A 95 13.63 -18.52 16.60
CA PRO A 95 14.74 -19.35 17.04
C PRO A 95 14.41 -20.86 17.14
N THR A 96 13.17 -21.26 16.90
CA THR A 96 12.75 -22.67 16.90
C THR A 96 13.46 -23.45 15.81
N LEU A 97 14.07 -24.58 16.17
CA LEU A 97 14.73 -25.50 15.25
C LEU A 97 13.78 -26.61 14.81
N ASN A 98 13.95 -27.11 13.59
CA ASN A 98 13.16 -28.14 12.92
C ASN A 98 11.67 -27.75 12.89
N ILE A 99 11.39 -26.58 12.33
CA ILE A 99 10.03 -26.10 12.13
C ILE A 99 9.34 -27.02 11.12
N THR A 100 8.06 -27.28 11.34
CA THR A 100 7.22 -28.11 10.47
C THR A 100 5.84 -27.48 10.40
N GLN A 101 5.00 -27.93 9.45
CA GLN A 101 3.62 -27.49 9.37
C GLN A 101 2.84 -27.58 10.72
N ALA A 102 3.20 -28.52 11.59
CA ALA A 102 2.52 -28.74 12.87
C ALA A 102 2.80 -27.67 13.94
N ASN A 103 3.88 -26.90 13.83
CA ASN A 103 4.28 -25.92 14.85
C ASN A 103 4.34 -24.47 14.35
N LEU A 104 3.97 -24.18 13.09
CA LEU A 104 3.87 -22.82 12.56
C LEU A 104 3.02 -21.89 13.43
N SER A 105 1.91 -22.39 13.98
CA SER A 105 1.02 -21.60 14.85
C SER A 105 1.58 -21.31 16.25
N SER A 106 2.74 -21.86 16.59
CA SER A 106 3.40 -21.67 17.89
C SER A 106 4.64 -20.78 17.83
N LEU A 107 5.04 -20.34 16.64
CA LEU A 107 6.17 -19.41 16.48
C LEU A 107 5.83 -18.04 17.08
N SER A 108 6.85 -17.32 17.49
CA SER A 108 6.75 -15.99 18.10
C SER A 108 6.40 -14.88 17.09
N THR A 109 6.62 -15.16 15.81
CA THR A 109 6.19 -14.36 14.67
C THR A 109 4.68 -14.52 14.40
N PRO A 110 4.04 -13.67 13.58
CA PRO A 110 4.60 -12.47 12.97
C PRO A 110 4.95 -11.40 14.00
N TYR A 111 6.10 -10.75 13.81
CA TYR A 111 6.43 -9.54 14.54
C TYR A 111 5.60 -8.39 13.97
N VAL A 112 4.87 -7.69 14.84
CA VAL A 112 3.96 -6.58 14.50
C VAL A 112 4.38 -5.24 15.10
N VAL A 113 5.37 -5.26 16.00
CA VAL A 113 5.97 -4.10 16.68
C VAL A 113 7.42 -4.42 17.09
N GLY A 114 8.24 -3.40 17.29
CA GLY A 114 9.66 -3.52 17.63
C GLY A 114 10.57 -3.33 16.41
N ASP A 115 11.86 -3.49 16.64
CA ASP A 115 12.89 -3.26 15.62
C ASP A 115 13.33 -4.60 15.04
N PHE A 116 13.25 -4.74 13.73
CA PHE A 116 13.73 -5.89 12.99
C PHE A 116 14.83 -5.45 12.03
N THR A 117 15.93 -6.21 12.00
CA THR A 117 17.01 -6.00 11.04
C THR A 117 17.23 -7.29 10.28
N PHE A 118 17.30 -7.21 8.96
CA PHE A 118 17.69 -8.31 8.09
C PHE A 118 18.83 -7.87 7.19
N SER A 119 19.78 -8.75 6.94
CA SER A 119 20.83 -8.54 5.94
C SER A 119 21.20 -9.85 5.27
N GLN A 120 21.56 -9.77 4.00
CA GLN A 120 22.25 -10.86 3.32
C GLN A 120 23.22 -10.30 2.28
N MET A 121 24.31 -11.02 2.05
CA MET A 121 25.18 -10.78 0.90
C MET A 121 24.57 -11.45 -0.33
N MET A 122 24.55 -10.75 -1.46
CA MET A 122 24.09 -11.27 -2.72
C MET A 122 25.12 -11.06 -3.83
N TYR A 123 25.21 -12.03 -4.74
CA TYR A 123 25.87 -11.87 -6.03
C TYR A 123 24.88 -12.24 -7.12
N VAL A 124 24.47 -11.27 -7.93
CA VAL A 124 23.52 -11.48 -9.04
C VAL A 124 24.27 -11.42 -10.37
N ARG A 125 24.12 -12.45 -11.20
CA ARG A 125 24.85 -12.56 -12.47
C ARG A 125 24.28 -11.62 -13.53
N SER A 126 25.13 -10.99 -14.35
CA SER A 126 24.63 -10.18 -15.47
C SER A 126 23.75 -11.01 -16.42
N GLY A 127 22.61 -10.43 -16.82
CA GLY A 127 21.67 -11.05 -17.74
C GLY A 127 20.66 -12.01 -17.10
N GLY A 128 20.79 -12.27 -15.79
CA GLY A 128 19.74 -12.87 -14.97
C GLY A 128 19.10 -11.83 -14.04
N GLY A 129 18.31 -12.30 -13.09
CA GLY A 129 17.79 -11.52 -11.96
C GLY A 129 17.89 -12.30 -10.65
N ALA A 130 17.18 -11.82 -9.63
CA ALA A 130 16.99 -12.51 -8.35
C ALA A 130 15.64 -12.12 -7.76
N TYR A 131 15.12 -12.96 -6.86
CA TYR A 131 13.89 -12.69 -6.13
C TYR A 131 13.96 -13.33 -4.75
N PHE A 132 13.52 -12.57 -3.76
CA PHE A 132 13.14 -13.08 -2.46
C PHE A 132 11.98 -12.23 -1.94
N ASN A 133 11.31 -12.72 -0.90
CA ASN A 133 10.24 -11.96 -0.28
C ASN A 133 10.24 -12.18 1.25
N PHE A 134 9.57 -11.27 1.94
CA PHE A 134 9.19 -11.43 3.32
C PHE A 134 7.72 -11.81 3.41
N GLN A 135 7.44 -12.88 4.15
CA GLN A 135 6.08 -13.31 4.44
C GLN A 135 5.53 -12.53 5.63
N ALA A 136 4.25 -12.17 5.58
CA ALA A 136 3.59 -11.48 6.66
C ALA A 136 3.07 -12.42 7.75
N GLU A 137 2.81 -13.70 7.46
CA GLU A 137 2.26 -14.69 8.38
C GLU A 137 3.16 -15.91 8.56
N ASN A 138 3.02 -16.62 9.69
CA ASN A 138 3.74 -17.87 9.93
C ASN A 138 3.38 -18.98 8.96
N THR A 139 2.21 -18.90 8.32
CA THR A 139 1.86 -19.78 7.21
C THR A 139 2.23 -19.02 5.92
N PRO A 140 3.31 -19.42 5.22
CA PRO A 140 3.68 -18.78 3.96
C PRO A 140 2.55 -18.83 2.92
N GLY A 141 2.55 -17.85 2.02
CA GLY A 141 1.63 -17.73 0.89
C GLY A 141 0.27 -17.12 1.22
N VAL A 142 0.11 -16.54 2.42
CA VAL A 142 -1.11 -15.80 2.80
C VAL A 142 -1.00 -14.35 2.33
N SER A 143 -0.01 -13.60 2.81
CA SER A 143 0.35 -12.31 2.24
C SER A 143 1.86 -12.05 2.28
N TRP A 144 2.33 -11.29 1.29
CA TRP A 144 3.72 -10.91 1.17
C TRP A 144 3.88 -9.53 1.79
N ALA A 145 4.58 -9.46 2.91
CA ALA A 145 4.92 -8.20 3.56
C ALA A 145 5.79 -7.35 2.63
N LEU A 146 6.72 -7.99 1.90
CA LEU A 146 7.54 -7.34 0.89
C LEU A 146 8.03 -8.34 -0.14
N GLU A 147 7.94 -8.00 -1.41
CA GLU A 147 8.50 -8.71 -2.55
C GLU A 147 9.68 -7.91 -3.09
N VAL A 148 10.85 -8.53 -3.23
CA VAL A 148 12.08 -7.85 -3.65
C VAL A 148 12.54 -8.42 -4.98
N ASN A 149 12.30 -7.68 -6.06
CA ASN A 149 12.58 -8.09 -7.43
C ASN A 149 13.83 -7.40 -7.96
N PHE A 150 14.89 -8.16 -8.25
CA PHE A 150 16.08 -7.68 -8.95
C PHE A 150 15.93 -7.97 -10.43
N ASP A 151 16.12 -6.99 -11.29
CA ASP A 151 16.02 -7.18 -12.73
C ASP A 151 17.37 -7.16 -13.46
N ALA A 152 17.32 -7.49 -14.75
CA ALA A 152 18.51 -7.56 -15.59
C ALA A 152 19.10 -6.17 -15.94
N THR A 153 18.41 -5.06 -15.65
CA THR A 153 18.92 -3.69 -15.86
C THR A 153 19.69 -3.15 -14.66
N GLY A 154 19.60 -3.81 -13.51
CA GLY A 154 20.28 -3.42 -12.28
C GLY A 154 19.37 -2.65 -11.32
N ASP A 155 18.05 -2.76 -11.51
CA ASP A 155 17.06 -2.12 -10.66
C ASP A 155 16.48 -3.15 -9.67
N ILE A 156 16.11 -2.65 -8.49
CA ILE A 156 15.36 -3.38 -7.48
C ILE A 156 13.97 -2.74 -7.42
N LEU A 157 12.93 -3.53 -7.68
CA LEU A 157 11.55 -3.16 -7.41
C LEU A 157 11.06 -3.89 -6.15
N MET A 158 10.68 -3.12 -5.15
CA MET A 158 10.14 -3.60 -3.89
C MET A 158 8.65 -3.29 -3.83
N SER A 159 7.82 -4.31 -3.73
CA SER A 159 6.35 -4.17 -3.67
C SER A 159 5.73 -5.06 -2.60
N ASN A 160 4.42 -4.97 -2.38
CA ASN A 160 3.71 -5.94 -1.55
C ASN A 160 2.34 -6.25 -2.15
N THR A 161 1.59 -7.15 -1.52
CA THR A 161 0.27 -7.59 -1.98
C THR A 161 -0.79 -6.47 -1.97
N SER A 162 -0.55 -5.37 -1.24
CA SER A 162 -1.54 -4.30 -1.00
C SER A 162 -1.11 -2.92 -1.52
N GLY A 163 -0.11 -2.84 -2.39
CA GLY A 163 0.21 -1.65 -3.19
C GLY A 163 1.40 -0.79 -2.73
N THR A 164 2.20 -1.22 -1.74
CA THR A 164 3.51 -0.58 -1.50
C THR A 164 4.39 -0.71 -2.74
N SER A 165 5.13 0.35 -3.08
CA SER A 165 6.11 0.36 -4.18
C SER A 165 7.29 1.26 -3.83
N PHE A 166 8.50 0.70 -3.88
CA PHE A 166 9.76 1.38 -3.63
C PHE A 166 10.81 0.87 -4.62
N SER A 167 11.77 1.69 -5.01
CA SER A 167 12.81 1.30 -5.97
C SER A 167 14.21 1.68 -5.50
N ALA A 168 15.17 0.83 -5.83
CA ALA A 168 16.59 1.04 -5.58
C ALA A 168 17.40 0.49 -6.78
N GLY A 169 18.72 0.66 -6.75
CA GLY A 169 19.62 0.10 -7.76
C GLY A 169 20.68 -0.79 -7.12
N PHE A 170 21.18 -1.76 -7.88
CA PHE A 170 22.28 -2.63 -7.50
C PHE A 170 23.26 -2.82 -8.67
N THR A 171 24.39 -3.46 -8.40
CA THR A 171 25.39 -3.77 -9.44
C THR A 171 25.50 -5.27 -9.64
N HIS A 172 25.37 -5.70 -10.90
CA HIS A 172 25.60 -7.08 -11.31
C HIS A 172 27.07 -7.48 -11.20
N ASP A 173 27.32 -8.77 -11.09
CA ASP A 173 28.64 -9.40 -11.11
C ASP A 173 29.61 -8.93 -10.01
N VAL A 174 29.07 -8.42 -8.91
CA VAL A 174 29.81 -8.11 -7.68
C VAL A 174 28.98 -8.57 -6.48
N TRP A 175 29.67 -8.87 -5.38
CA TRP A 175 28.99 -9.05 -4.10
C TRP A 175 28.54 -7.69 -3.57
N PHE A 176 27.30 -7.61 -3.12
CA PHE A 176 26.75 -6.45 -2.41
C PHE A 176 25.93 -6.92 -1.20
N GLU A 177 25.91 -6.12 -0.14
CA GLU A 177 24.97 -6.31 0.96
C GLU A 177 23.64 -5.69 0.57
N ILE A 178 22.54 -6.41 0.74
CA ILE A 178 21.22 -5.81 0.92
C ILE A 178 20.80 -5.94 2.37
N LYS A 179 20.40 -4.82 2.97
CA LYS A 179 20.01 -4.76 4.38
C LYS A 179 18.73 -3.95 4.54
N PHE A 180 17.88 -4.42 5.45
CA PHE A 180 16.66 -3.75 5.90
C PHE A 180 16.81 -3.44 7.39
N GLU A 181 16.60 -2.18 7.76
CA GLU A 181 16.34 -1.77 9.15
C GLU A 181 14.87 -1.35 9.22
N ILE A 182 14.07 -2.09 10.00
CA ILE A 182 12.61 -1.98 10.03
C ILE A 182 12.18 -1.63 11.45
N ASP A 183 11.63 -0.43 11.63
CA ASP A 183 10.89 -0.04 12.82
C ASP A 183 9.40 -0.38 12.60
N LEU A 184 9.00 -1.58 13.02
CA LEU A 184 7.60 -2.01 12.93
C LEU A 184 6.69 -1.17 13.84
N SER A 185 7.24 -0.51 14.85
CA SER A 185 6.48 0.35 15.74
C SER A 185 6.08 1.66 15.06
N ASN A 186 6.90 2.21 14.18
CA ASN A 186 6.59 3.43 13.44
C ASN A 186 6.27 3.20 11.95
N ASN A 187 6.28 1.94 11.50
CA ASN A 187 6.11 1.56 10.10
C ASN A 187 7.12 2.26 9.18
N ASP A 188 8.39 2.21 9.57
CA ASP A 188 9.50 2.79 8.81
C ASP A 188 10.44 1.66 8.36
N TRP A 189 10.47 1.40 7.06
CA TRP A 189 11.26 0.35 6.44
C TRP A 189 12.39 1.02 5.64
N GLU A 190 13.61 1.01 6.18
CA GLU A 190 14.78 1.59 5.53
C GLU A 190 15.63 0.51 4.85
N VAL A 191 16.02 0.76 3.60
CA VAL A 191 16.82 -0.16 2.79
C VAL A 191 18.22 0.38 2.58
N PHE A 192 19.20 -0.49 2.68
CA PHE A 192 20.60 -0.19 2.44
C PHE A 192 21.19 -1.13 1.40
N ILE A 193 22.04 -0.59 0.52
CA ILE A 193 22.91 -1.35 -0.37
C ILE A 193 24.36 -0.98 -0.04
N ASP A 194 25.18 -1.97 0.31
CA ASP A 194 26.56 -1.79 0.78
C ASP A 194 26.70 -0.75 1.92
N GLY A 195 25.76 -0.78 2.86
CA GLY A 195 25.69 0.16 3.98
C GLY A 195 25.27 1.60 3.60
N VAL A 196 24.90 1.86 2.34
CA VAL A 196 24.37 3.14 1.87
C VAL A 196 22.84 3.08 1.87
N SER A 197 22.20 3.98 2.64
CA SER A 197 20.74 4.10 2.63
C SER A 197 20.23 4.49 1.24
N MET A 198 19.22 3.76 0.77
CA MET A 198 18.48 4.01 -0.46
C MET A 198 17.21 4.83 -0.20
N GLY A 199 16.87 5.04 1.08
CA GLY A 199 15.64 5.68 1.54
C GLY A 199 14.78 4.73 2.37
N SER A 200 13.71 5.28 2.92
CA SER A 200 12.72 4.52 3.69
C SER A 200 11.31 4.68 3.14
N PHE A 201 10.44 3.74 3.49
CA PHE A 201 9.04 3.73 3.09
C PHE A 201 8.15 3.14 4.19
N ALA A 202 6.87 3.53 4.17
CA ALA A 202 5.86 2.88 4.98
C ALA A 202 5.25 1.71 4.22
N ASN A 203 5.07 0.59 4.92
CA ASN A 203 4.55 -0.63 4.34
C ASN A 203 3.05 -0.76 4.67
N SER A 204 2.20 -1.00 3.67
CA SER A 204 0.77 -1.22 3.90
C SER A 204 0.50 -2.56 4.61
N ILE A 205 1.46 -3.48 4.62
CA ILE A 205 1.49 -4.68 5.46
C ILE A 205 2.69 -4.57 6.40
N ASN A 206 2.49 -3.96 7.57
CA ASN A 206 3.56 -3.70 8.54
C ASN A 206 3.69 -4.82 9.58
N GLN A 207 4.03 -6.02 9.11
CA GLN A 207 4.35 -7.17 9.95
C GLN A 207 5.26 -8.14 9.18
N ILE A 208 5.99 -8.99 9.89
CA ILE A 208 6.99 -9.87 9.25
C ILE A 208 7.13 -11.21 9.99
N ALA A 209 7.24 -12.31 9.24
CA ALA A 209 7.30 -13.67 9.79
C ALA A 209 8.46 -14.53 9.27
N SER A 210 8.79 -14.43 7.99
CA SER A 210 9.87 -15.23 7.40
C SER A 210 10.46 -14.60 6.16
N LEU A 211 11.65 -15.06 5.80
CA LEU A 211 12.25 -14.91 4.47
C LEU A 211 11.86 -16.12 3.63
N ASP A 212 11.51 -15.87 2.37
CA ASP A 212 11.32 -16.87 1.34
C ASP A 212 12.18 -16.53 0.11
N ILE A 213 12.92 -17.52 -0.39
CA ILE A 213 13.84 -17.38 -1.52
C ILE A 213 13.37 -18.32 -2.63
N TYR A 214 12.96 -17.70 -3.74
CA TYR A 214 12.35 -18.39 -4.88
C TYR A 214 12.85 -17.76 -6.19
N PRO A 215 13.55 -18.47 -7.10
CA PRO A 215 13.97 -17.91 -8.38
C PRO A 215 12.83 -17.88 -9.39
N ARG A 216 12.78 -16.81 -10.17
CA ARG A 216 11.97 -16.73 -11.38
C ARG A 216 12.74 -17.32 -12.56
N ALA A 217 12.07 -17.43 -13.71
CA ALA A 217 12.72 -17.91 -14.93
C ALA A 217 13.95 -17.05 -15.28
N ASN A 218 15.10 -17.72 -15.43
CA ASN A 218 16.43 -17.16 -15.72
C ASN A 218 17.07 -16.34 -14.58
N ASP A 219 16.52 -16.34 -13.36
CA ASP A 219 17.24 -15.80 -12.21
C ASP A 219 18.50 -16.66 -11.92
N GLU A 220 19.64 -16.03 -11.64
CA GLU A 220 20.89 -16.73 -11.30
C GLU A 220 21.71 -15.90 -10.32
N TYR A 221 21.84 -16.40 -9.10
CA TYR A 221 22.47 -15.65 -8.02
C TYR A 221 23.02 -16.55 -6.92
N TRP A 222 23.87 -15.96 -6.08
CA TRP A 222 24.39 -16.56 -4.85
C TRP A 222 23.97 -15.70 -3.67
N ILE A 223 23.72 -16.34 -2.54
CA ILE A 223 23.47 -15.67 -1.26
C ILE A 223 24.43 -16.19 -0.20
N ASP A 224 24.86 -15.31 0.68
CA ASP A 224 25.80 -15.59 1.76
C ASP A 224 25.51 -14.68 2.96
N ASP A 225 26.03 -15.02 4.14
CA ASP A 225 25.90 -14.23 5.37
C ASP A 225 24.45 -13.76 5.66
N VAL A 226 23.49 -14.68 5.61
CA VAL A 226 22.08 -14.38 5.89
C VAL A 226 21.88 -14.20 7.38
N CYS A 227 21.53 -12.98 7.80
CA CYS A 227 21.37 -12.60 9.19
C CYS A 227 20.02 -11.91 9.42
N TYR A 228 19.45 -12.14 10.60
CA TYR A 228 18.41 -11.28 11.13
C TYR A 228 18.56 -11.05 12.63
N SER A 229 18.01 -9.95 13.12
CA SER A 229 17.82 -9.73 14.54
C SER A 229 16.50 -9.02 14.81
N TYR A 230 15.90 -9.32 15.96
CA TYR A 230 14.67 -8.70 16.42
C TYR A 230 14.83 -8.22 17.86
N VAL A 231 14.44 -6.97 18.10
CA VAL A 231 14.35 -6.35 19.41
C VAL A 231 12.88 -6.04 19.68
N PRO A 232 12.22 -6.73 20.62
CA PRO A 232 10.83 -6.44 20.97
C PRO A 232 10.64 -5.00 21.43
N ALA A 233 9.52 -4.39 21.02
CA ALA A 233 9.12 -3.08 21.53
C ALA A 233 8.98 -3.11 23.06
N THR A 234 9.42 -2.03 23.71
CA THR A 234 9.17 -1.84 25.14
C THR A 234 7.83 -1.15 25.33
N LEU A 235 6.83 -1.90 25.83
CA LEU A 235 5.52 -1.34 26.14
C LEU A 235 5.50 -0.78 27.56
N PHE A 236 5.06 0.46 27.69
CA PHE A 236 4.85 1.10 29.00
C PHE A 236 3.47 0.74 29.57
N THR A 237 3.13 1.19 30.77
CA THR A 237 1.86 0.80 31.39
C THR A 237 0.70 1.56 30.77
N ASN A 238 0.75 2.90 30.81
CA ASN A 238 -0.24 3.78 30.20
C ASN A 238 0.43 4.54 29.06
N ASN A 239 0.17 4.14 27.81
CA ASN A 239 0.83 4.73 26.65
C ASN A 239 -0.06 4.74 25.40
N GLY A 240 -0.43 5.92 24.93
CA GLY A 240 -1.09 6.13 23.65
C GLY A 240 -0.08 6.61 22.62
N GLN A 241 -0.21 6.14 21.40
CA GLN A 241 0.66 6.54 20.30
C GLN A 241 -0.17 7.03 19.13
N ILE A 242 0.29 8.07 18.42
CA ILE A 242 -0.22 8.34 17.08
C ILE A 242 0.50 7.42 16.09
N SER A 243 -0.21 6.41 15.58
CA SER A 243 0.38 5.41 14.67
C SER A 243 0.25 5.77 13.21
N ASN A 244 -0.71 6.63 12.85
CA ASN A 244 -0.90 7.08 11.47
C ASN A 244 -1.70 8.39 11.40
N ILE A 245 -1.47 9.16 10.35
CA ILE A 245 -2.35 10.25 9.92
C ILE A 245 -2.72 9.98 8.47
N SER A 246 -4.02 9.85 8.17
CA SER A 246 -4.49 9.65 6.80
C SER A 246 -3.98 10.77 5.89
N THR A 247 -3.55 10.42 4.67
CA THR A 247 -3.04 11.40 3.69
C THR A 247 -4.06 12.51 3.45
N ILE A 248 -3.60 13.76 3.49
CA ILE A 248 -4.43 14.93 3.21
C ILE A 248 -3.87 15.66 1.99
N SER A 249 -4.62 15.61 0.90
CA SER A 249 -4.33 16.38 -0.31
C SER A 249 -5.58 17.01 -0.93
N GLY A 250 -5.38 17.94 -1.86
CA GLY A 250 -6.47 18.56 -2.60
C GLY A 250 -6.09 19.88 -3.25
N LEU A 251 -7.09 20.72 -3.54
CA LEU A 251 -6.86 22.04 -4.10
C LEU A 251 -6.74 23.11 -3.01
N THR A 252 -5.95 24.14 -3.30
CA THR A 252 -5.80 25.32 -2.43
C THR A 252 -7.17 25.92 -2.11
N GLY A 253 -7.46 26.15 -0.83
CA GLY A 253 -8.71 26.72 -0.35
C GLY A 253 -9.86 25.71 -0.16
N GLN A 254 -9.69 24.45 -0.58
CA GLN A 254 -10.67 23.41 -0.24
C GLN A 254 -10.64 23.07 1.25
N THR A 255 -11.75 22.56 1.76
CA THR A 255 -11.82 22.00 3.10
C THR A 255 -11.56 20.49 3.08
N ARG A 256 -10.88 19.99 4.12
CA ARG A 256 -10.63 18.56 4.35
C ARG A 256 -10.84 18.23 5.83
N TYR A 257 -11.28 17.00 6.10
CA TYR A 257 -11.47 16.47 7.44
C TYR A 257 -10.31 15.53 7.76
N PRO A 258 -9.44 15.87 8.72
CA PRO A 258 -8.37 14.98 9.17
C PRO A 258 -8.93 13.69 9.77
N SER A 259 -8.18 12.60 9.61
CA SER A 259 -8.42 11.32 10.27
C SER A 259 -7.09 10.80 10.80
N VAL A 260 -7.07 10.47 12.09
CA VAL A 260 -5.86 10.13 12.84
C VAL A 260 -6.05 8.77 13.50
N GLU A 261 -5.03 7.92 13.42
CA GLU A 261 -5.02 6.65 14.12
C GLU A 261 -4.32 6.77 15.47
N VAL A 262 -5.02 6.33 16.52
CA VAL A 262 -4.45 6.18 17.87
C VAL A 262 -4.28 4.70 18.16
N ARG A 263 -3.09 4.30 18.55
CA ARG A 263 -2.75 2.95 19.02
C ARG A 263 -2.52 2.96 20.52
N ASN A 264 -3.00 1.93 21.22
CA ASN A 264 -2.55 1.68 22.59
C ASN A 264 -1.18 1.00 22.52
N PHE A 265 -0.13 1.75 22.75
CA PHE A 265 1.25 1.24 22.79
C PHE A 265 1.71 0.96 24.24
N GLY A 266 0.74 0.78 25.15
CA GLY A 266 0.95 0.35 26.52
C GLY A 266 0.32 -1.00 26.84
N THR A 267 0.47 -1.44 28.09
CA THR A 267 -0.09 -2.72 28.56
C THR A 267 -1.50 -2.59 29.14
N ASP A 268 -1.84 -1.44 29.74
CA ASP A 268 -3.16 -1.20 30.30
C ASP A 268 -4.13 -0.67 29.22
N PRO A 269 -5.42 -1.07 29.24
CA PRO A 269 -6.39 -0.53 28.28
C PRO A 269 -6.56 0.99 28.38
N ILE A 270 -6.72 1.66 27.23
CA ILE A 270 -7.02 3.10 27.16
C ILE A 270 -8.53 3.31 27.09
N HIS A 271 -9.12 3.89 28.14
CA HIS A 271 -10.55 4.17 28.25
C HIS A 271 -10.94 5.59 27.80
N SER A 272 -9.98 6.51 27.79
CA SER A 272 -10.14 7.90 27.34
C SER A 272 -8.81 8.49 26.90
N CYS A 273 -8.84 9.41 25.94
CA CYS A 273 -7.72 10.26 25.55
C CYS A 273 -8.25 11.46 24.76
N ASP A 274 -7.41 12.48 24.60
CA ASP A 274 -7.68 13.60 23.71
C ASP A 274 -6.76 13.50 22.49
N VAL A 275 -7.31 13.71 21.30
CA VAL A 275 -6.56 13.71 20.04
C VAL A 275 -6.67 15.10 19.43
N THR A 276 -5.53 15.77 19.30
CA THR A 276 -5.44 17.11 18.73
C THR A 276 -4.79 17.05 17.36
N PHE A 277 -5.39 17.70 16.37
CA PHE A 277 -4.78 17.96 15.07
C PHE A 277 -4.51 19.47 14.96
N ASP A 278 -3.23 19.84 14.83
CA ASP A 278 -2.76 21.18 14.53
C ASP A 278 -2.46 21.30 13.04
N TYR A 279 -3.04 22.33 12.41
CA TYR A 279 -2.68 22.73 11.07
C TYR A 279 -2.49 24.24 11.01
N ASN A 280 -1.24 24.66 10.78
CA ASN A 280 -0.85 26.06 10.72
C ASN A 280 -1.27 26.87 11.98
N GLY A 281 -1.13 26.25 13.16
CA GLY A 281 -1.46 26.86 14.45
C GLY A 281 -2.96 26.92 14.78
N ILE A 282 -3.81 26.36 13.93
CA ILE A 282 -5.22 26.12 14.23
C ILE A 282 -5.35 24.69 14.76
N GLN A 283 -5.84 24.56 15.98
CA GLN A 283 -6.00 23.27 16.65
C GLN A 283 -7.46 22.83 16.69
N MET A 284 -7.66 21.55 16.45
CA MET A 284 -8.92 20.85 16.62
C MET A 284 -8.67 19.71 17.59
N THR A 285 -9.53 19.51 18.59
CA THR A 285 -9.33 18.46 19.60
C THR A 285 -10.59 17.63 19.77
N GLU A 286 -10.47 16.33 19.52
CA GLU A 286 -11.50 15.35 19.86
C GLU A 286 -11.23 14.79 21.25
N ASN A 287 -12.27 14.79 22.09
CA ASN A 287 -12.19 14.33 23.47
C ASN A 287 -12.84 12.94 23.55
N LEU A 288 -12.03 11.88 23.52
CA LEU A 288 -12.50 10.51 23.47
C LEU A 288 -12.73 10.01 24.89
N THR A 289 -13.95 9.55 25.14
CA THR A 289 -14.35 8.96 26.42
C THR A 289 -15.12 7.67 26.18
N ASN A 290 -15.13 6.77 27.16
CA ASN A 290 -15.87 5.52 27.09
C ASN A 290 -15.50 4.70 25.85
N ILE A 291 -14.22 4.69 25.48
CA ILE A 291 -13.69 4.00 24.29
C ILE A 291 -14.13 2.53 24.30
N ASN A 292 -14.58 2.03 23.16
CA ASN A 292 -15.15 0.70 23.00
C ASN A 292 -16.27 0.41 24.01
N SER A 293 -17.20 1.35 24.20
CA SER A 293 -18.29 1.24 25.19
C SER A 293 -17.80 0.97 26.63
N GLY A 294 -16.60 1.46 26.95
CA GLY A 294 -15.98 1.32 28.26
C GLY A 294 -15.04 0.12 28.39
N PHE A 295 -14.96 -0.76 27.40
CA PHE A 295 -13.98 -1.86 27.39
C PHE A 295 -12.54 -1.36 27.18
N GLY A 296 -12.36 -0.14 26.68
CA GLY A 296 -11.06 0.45 26.39
C GLY A 296 -10.44 -0.06 25.08
N LEU A 297 -9.42 0.64 24.61
CA LEU A 297 -8.55 0.21 23.53
C LEU A 297 -7.50 -0.74 24.13
N LEU A 298 -7.46 -1.99 23.66
CA LEU A 298 -6.56 -3.01 24.19
C LEU A 298 -5.12 -2.81 23.71
N SER A 299 -4.16 -3.39 24.42
CA SER A 299 -2.74 -3.30 24.06
C SER A 299 -2.51 -3.69 22.59
N LEU A 300 -1.71 -2.89 21.91
CA LEU A 300 -1.36 -2.98 20.48
C LEU A 300 -2.53 -2.87 19.50
N THR A 301 -3.76 -2.61 19.97
CA THR A 301 -4.87 -2.30 19.06
C THR A 301 -4.96 -0.80 18.79
N ALA A 302 -5.50 -0.47 17.62
CA ALA A 302 -5.65 0.90 17.16
C ALA A 302 -7.12 1.25 16.89
N MET A 303 -7.41 2.54 16.89
CA MET A 303 -8.70 3.10 16.49
C MET A 303 -8.50 4.34 15.62
N GLN A 304 -9.37 4.50 14.64
CA GLN A 304 -9.45 5.72 13.83
C GLN A 304 -10.27 6.80 14.54
N VAL A 305 -9.81 8.03 14.42
CA VAL A 305 -10.41 9.23 14.99
C VAL A 305 -10.67 10.21 13.85
N ASP A 306 -11.90 10.19 13.36
CA ASP A 306 -12.36 11.10 12.31
C ASP A 306 -12.78 12.44 12.91
N PHE A 307 -12.12 13.52 12.48
CA PHE A 307 -12.45 14.85 12.97
C PHE A 307 -13.74 15.37 12.30
N PRO A 308 -14.74 15.82 13.08
CA PRO A 308 -15.99 16.37 12.54
C PRO A 308 -15.84 17.82 12.03
N ASN A 309 -14.71 18.47 12.31
CA ASN A 309 -14.37 19.80 11.84
C ASN A 309 -13.32 19.73 10.74
N SER A 310 -13.41 20.63 9.76
CA SER A 310 -12.48 20.66 8.64
C SER A 310 -11.38 21.70 8.82
N ILE A 311 -10.23 21.43 8.20
CA ILE A 311 -9.18 22.39 7.91
C ILE A 311 -9.37 22.97 6.51
N THR A 312 -8.86 24.17 6.27
CA THR A 312 -8.80 24.77 4.92
C THR A 312 -7.38 24.67 4.38
N LEU A 313 -7.22 24.02 3.23
CA LEU A 313 -5.91 23.74 2.65
C LEU A 313 -5.19 25.02 2.19
N LEU A 314 -3.96 25.21 2.68
CA LEU A 314 -3.07 26.30 2.27
C LEU A 314 -2.23 25.87 1.07
N ALA A 315 -1.92 26.80 0.18
CA ALA A 315 -1.13 26.52 -1.01
C ALA A 315 0.23 25.88 -0.69
N GLY A 316 0.64 24.92 -1.51
CA GLY A 316 1.91 24.22 -1.38
C GLY A 316 1.88 23.10 -0.34
N THR A 317 3.06 22.67 0.09
CA THR A 317 3.24 21.63 1.11
C THR A 317 3.35 22.28 2.48
N ASN A 318 2.44 21.92 3.38
CA ASN A 318 2.38 22.41 4.75
C ASN A 318 2.41 21.22 5.72
N ILE A 319 2.75 21.45 6.99
CA ILE A 319 2.79 20.39 8.00
C ILE A 319 1.49 20.39 8.80
N GLY A 320 0.86 19.21 8.88
CA GLY A 320 -0.15 18.89 9.89
C GLY A 320 0.49 18.06 11.00
N THR A 321 0.06 18.24 12.24
CA THR A 321 0.60 17.52 13.39
C THR A 321 -0.53 16.97 14.23
N ALA A 322 -0.54 15.67 14.47
CA ALA A 322 -1.45 15.03 15.40
C ALA A 322 -0.74 14.79 16.74
N THR A 323 -1.49 14.88 17.83
CA THR A 323 -1.01 14.63 19.19
C THR A 323 -2.07 13.88 19.99
N VAL A 324 -1.70 12.75 20.60
CA VAL A 324 -2.51 12.11 21.65
C VAL A 324 -2.08 12.66 23.01
N SER A 325 -3.04 12.84 23.91
CA SER A 325 -2.81 13.36 25.26
C SER A 325 -3.94 12.91 26.21
N ASN A 326 -3.84 13.24 27.50
CA ASN A 326 -4.88 12.91 28.49
C ASN A 326 -5.24 11.41 28.53
N VAL A 327 -4.30 10.53 28.20
CA VAL A 327 -4.49 9.07 28.16
C VAL A 327 -4.87 8.57 29.56
N ASN A 328 -6.06 8.00 29.69
CA ASN A 328 -6.68 7.62 30.95
C ASN A 328 -6.71 8.74 32.02
N GLY A 329 -6.78 10.00 31.58
CA GLY A 329 -6.77 11.18 32.46
C GLY A 329 -5.38 11.61 32.94
N ALA A 330 -4.31 11.00 32.42
CA ALA A 330 -2.94 11.44 32.65
C ALA A 330 -2.54 12.53 31.64
N PHE A 331 -2.14 13.71 32.12
CA PHE A 331 -1.78 14.85 31.25
C PHE A 331 -0.69 14.50 30.23
N GLN A 332 0.36 13.82 30.69
CA GLN A 332 1.33 13.10 29.86
C GLN A 332 1.28 11.65 30.29
N ASP A 333 1.41 10.75 29.35
CA ASP A 333 1.47 9.32 29.62
C ASP A 333 2.92 8.88 29.89
N ASP A 334 3.17 7.57 29.88
CA ASP A 334 4.46 7.02 30.27
C ASP A 334 5.57 7.22 29.20
N ASN A 335 5.24 7.52 27.94
CA ASN A 335 6.22 7.75 26.87
C ASN A 335 5.82 8.90 25.91
N PRO A 336 6.04 10.16 26.30
CA PRO A 336 5.64 11.30 25.48
C PRO A 336 6.44 11.48 24.16
N ALA A 337 7.37 10.57 23.85
CA ALA A 337 8.13 10.60 22.61
C ALA A 337 7.35 10.06 21.39
N ASP A 338 6.31 9.25 21.61
CA ASP A 338 5.47 8.65 20.57
C ASP A 338 4.04 9.25 20.51
N ASP A 339 3.77 10.25 21.35
CA ASP A 339 2.53 11.03 21.39
C ASP A 339 2.25 11.85 20.12
N VAL A 340 3.28 12.15 19.32
CA VAL A 340 3.22 13.15 18.24
C VAL A 340 3.65 12.57 16.90
N MET A 341 2.83 12.77 15.87
CA MET A 341 3.19 12.47 14.48
C MET A 341 2.94 13.70 13.61
N ALA A 342 3.81 13.93 12.62
CA ALA A 342 3.64 14.95 11.61
C ALA A 342 3.37 14.32 10.25
N THR A 343 2.56 14.99 9.43
CA THR A 343 2.29 14.60 8.05
C THR A 343 2.40 15.81 7.11
N GLN A 344 2.70 15.56 5.85
CA GLN A 344 2.62 16.58 4.81
C GLN A 344 1.19 16.70 4.31
N VAL A 345 0.65 17.92 4.39
CA VAL A 345 -0.60 18.32 3.79
C VAL A 345 -0.28 19.06 2.49
N VAL A 346 -0.65 18.47 1.35
CA VAL A 346 -0.29 18.99 0.03
C VAL A 346 -1.51 19.62 -0.63
N ALA A 347 -1.45 20.92 -0.91
CA ALA A 347 -2.48 21.61 -1.67
C ALA A 347 -1.96 22.17 -2.99
N ILE A 348 -2.65 21.84 -4.06
CA ILE A 348 -2.32 22.29 -5.41
C ILE A 348 -3.14 23.53 -5.75
N THR A 349 -2.49 24.59 -6.24
CA THR A 349 -3.21 25.75 -6.78
C THR A 349 -3.57 25.46 -8.24
N PRO A 350 -4.85 25.30 -8.59
CA PRO A 350 -5.26 25.00 -9.96
C PRO A 350 -4.93 26.18 -10.88
N VAL A 351 -4.64 25.89 -12.15
CA VAL A 351 -4.64 26.92 -13.20
C VAL A 351 -6.05 27.49 -13.32
N GLU A 352 -6.16 28.81 -13.35
CA GLU A 352 -7.45 29.49 -13.44
C GLU A 352 -8.25 28.98 -14.66
N ASN A 353 -9.52 28.60 -14.44
CA ASN A 353 -10.43 28.05 -15.44
C ASN A 353 -10.00 26.72 -16.09
N LYS A 354 -9.00 26.01 -15.56
CA LYS A 354 -8.66 24.66 -16.03
C LYS A 354 -9.74 23.67 -15.57
N LEU A 355 -10.32 22.98 -16.55
CA LEU A 355 -11.11 21.77 -16.36
C LEU A 355 -10.27 20.59 -16.86
N VAL A 356 -10.25 19.51 -16.10
CA VAL A 356 -9.63 18.23 -16.44
C VAL A 356 -10.75 17.23 -16.76
N ILE A 357 -10.58 16.46 -17.84
CA ILE A 357 -11.55 15.46 -18.27
C ILE A 357 -11.05 14.08 -17.87
N GLY A 358 -11.90 13.26 -17.24
CA GLY A 358 -11.63 11.85 -16.99
C GLY A 358 -12.59 10.95 -17.77
N GLU A 359 -12.06 10.10 -18.64
CA GLU A 359 -12.81 9.16 -19.46
C GLU A 359 -12.60 7.74 -18.89
N GLU A 360 -13.65 7.14 -18.31
CA GLU A 360 -13.64 5.79 -17.75
C GLU A 360 -14.26 4.80 -18.74
N ALA A 361 -13.53 3.77 -19.13
CA ALA A 361 -14.06 2.68 -19.94
C ALA A 361 -14.72 1.64 -19.04
N THR A 362 -16.00 1.32 -19.31
CA THR A 362 -16.83 0.55 -18.37
C THR A 362 -17.87 -0.34 -19.04
N GLY A 363 -18.58 -1.11 -18.23
CA GLY A 363 -19.72 -1.90 -18.70
C GLY A 363 -20.50 -2.58 -17.58
N THR A 364 -21.79 -2.80 -17.81
CA THR A 364 -22.67 -3.50 -16.86
C THR A 364 -22.22 -4.93 -16.56
N TRP A 365 -21.58 -5.59 -17.51
CA TRP A 365 -21.09 -6.97 -17.40
C TRP A 365 -19.74 -7.09 -16.67
N CYS A 366 -19.06 -5.98 -16.43
CA CYS A 366 -17.71 -5.95 -15.87
C CYS A 366 -17.75 -5.96 -14.33
N GLY A 367 -17.30 -7.06 -13.73
CA GLY A 367 -17.38 -7.28 -12.28
C GLY A 367 -16.56 -6.30 -11.44
N TRP A 368 -15.49 -5.74 -12.01
CA TRP A 368 -14.58 -4.82 -11.31
C TRP A 368 -14.85 -3.34 -11.61
N CYS A 369 -15.70 -3.05 -12.59
CA CYS A 369 -16.08 -1.69 -12.97
C CYS A 369 -16.82 -0.86 -11.89
N PRO A 370 -17.42 -1.44 -10.82
CA PRO A 370 -17.87 -0.64 -9.68
C PRO A 370 -16.81 0.33 -9.14
N ARG A 371 -15.51 0.00 -9.19
CA ARG A 371 -14.45 0.92 -8.74
C ARG A 371 -14.35 2.18 -9.59
N GLY A 372 -14.60 2.08 -10.90
CA GLY A 372 -14.59 3.23 -11.80
C GLY A 372 -15.75 4.17 -11.53
N ALA A 373 -16.96 3.61 -11.35
CA ALA A 373 -18.14 4.39 -10.96
C ALA A 373 -17.93 5.09 -9.60
N VAL A 374 -17.38 4.39 -8.61
CA VAL A 374 -17.06 4.94 -7.29
C VAL A 374 -16.02 6.06 -7.41
N ALA A 375 -14.94 5.84 -8.16
CA ALA A 375 -13.90 6.85 -8.36
C ALA A 375 -14.45 8.11 -9.04
N LEU A 376 -15.27 7.99 -10.09
CA LEU A 376 -15.92 9.14 -10.72
C LEU A 376 -16.83 9.90 -9.76
N ASN A 377 -17.61 9.20 -8.92
CA ASN A 377 -18.46 9.84 -7.91
C ASN A 377 -17.62 10.62 -6.88
N PHE A 378 -16.48 10.08 -6.45
CA PHE A 378 -15.55 10.78 -5.57
C PHE A 378 -14.97 12.02 -6.25
N MET A 379 -14.55 11.91 -7.51
CA MET A 379 -14.02 13.04 -8.26
C MET A 379 -15.07 14.15 -8.49
N ASP A 380 -16.32 13.80 -8.80
CA ASP A 380 -17.40 14.78 -8.91
C ASP A 380 -17.69 15.46 -7.57
N ARG A 381 -17.70 14.72 -6.46
CA ARG A 381 -17.91 15.29 -5.12
C ARG A 381 -16.79 16.24 -4.71
N ASP A 382 -15.53 15.82 -4.88
CA ASP A 382 -14.37 16.48 -4.27
C ASP A 382 -13.73 17.53 -5.18
N TYR A 383 -13.90 17.41 -6.49
CA TYR A 383 -13.29 18.26 -7.50
C TYR A 383 -14.31 18.84 -8.49
N HIS A 384 -15.59 18.96 -8.09
CA HIS A 384 -16.63 19.61 -8.87
C HIS A 384 -16.16 20.98 -9.41
N GLY A 385 -16.33 21.19 -10.71
CA GLY A 385 -15.92 22.43 -11.39
C GLY A 385 -14.45 22.45 -11.84
N TYR A 386 -13.63 21.49 -11.41
CA TYR A 386 -12.24 21.29 -11.87
C TYR A 386 -12.06 19.95 -12.60
N PHE A 387 -12.95 18.99 -12.37
CA PHE A 387 -12.97 17.68 -13.04
C PHE A 387 -14.34 17.39 -13.67
N GLN A 388 -14.35 16.76 -14.84
CA GLN A 388 -15.54 16.21 -15.48
C GLN A 388 -15.31 14.74 -15.85
N GLY A 389 -16.03 13.85 -15.15
CA GLY A 389 -16.05 12.42 -15.44
C GLY A 389 -16.95 12.06 -16.63
N ILE A 390 -16.56 11.06 -17.40
CA ILE A 390 -17.29 10.51 -18.55
C ILE A 390 -17.15 8.98 -18.53
N ALA A 391 -18.24 8.27 -18.22
CA ALA A 391 -18.33 6.82 -18.29
C ALA A 391 -18.68 6.37 -19.72
N VAL A 392 -17.73 5.72 -20.39
CA VAL A 392 -17.82 5.19 -21.75
C VAL A 392 -18.11 3.70 -21.68
N HIS A 393 -19.38 3.36 -21.86
CA HIS A 393 -19.87 1.99 -21.78
C HIS A 393 -19.55 1.18 -23.06
N ASN A 394 -19.23 -0.11 -22.87
CA ASN A 394 -18.98 -1.08 -23.93
C ASN A 394 -19.96 -2.25 -23.88
N GLY A 395 -20.58 -2.59 -25.02
CA GLY A 395 -21.37 -3.82 -25.19
C GLY A 395 -22.64 -3.93 -24.33
N ASP A 396 -23.15 -2.83 -23.78
CA ASP A 396 -24.33 -2.78 -22.92
C ASP A 396 -25.37 -1.71 -23.36
N PRO A 397 -26.53 -1.59 -22.70
CA PRO A 397 -27.60 -0.65 -23.09
C PRO A 397 -27.22 0.84 -23.11
N MET A 398 -26.11 1.23 -22.48
CA MET A 398 -25.64 2.61 -22.39
C MET A 398 -24.53 2.93 -23.40
N THR A 399 -24.03 1.94 -24.12
CA THR A 399 -22.96 2.07 -25.13
C THR A 399 -23.26 3.20 -26.13
N ASN A 400 -22.34 4.15 -26.23
CA ASN A 400 -22.24 5.05 -27.38
C ASN A 400 -21.18 4.50 -28.34
N THR A 401 -21.61 3.94 -29.48
CA THR A 401 -20.74 3.19 -30.39
C THR A 401 -19.55 4.00 -30.91
N ASP A 402 -19.75 5.30 -31.18
CA ASP A 402 -18.68 6.16 -31.72
C ASP A 402 -17.63 6.48 -30.65
N TYR A 403 -18.07 6.71 -29.41
CA TYR A 403 -17.17 6.96 -28.29
C TYR A 403 -16.41 5.68 -27.89
N ASP A 404 -17.12 4.57 -27.73
CA ASP A 404 -16.55 3.26 -27.41
C ASP A 404 -15.46 2.86 -28.42
N ALA A 405 -15.76 2.94 -29.71
CA ALA A 405 -14.79 2.65 -30.77
C ALA A 405 -13.60 3.62 -30.79
N GLY A 406 -13.82 4.88 -30.42
CA GLY A 406 -12.76 5.90 -30.35
C GLY A 406 -11.82 5.71 -29.17
N LEU A 407 -12.34 5.28 -28.02
CA LEU A 407 -11.57 5.06 -26.79
C LEU A 407 -10.80 3.73 -26.80
N ALA A 408 -11.35 2.69 -27.43
CA ALA A 408 -10.81 1.33 -27.43
C ALA A 408 -9.30 1.18 -27.75
N PRO A 409 -8.68 1.96 -28.67
CA PRO A 409 -7.25 1.85 -28.96
C PRO A 409 -6.32 2.30 -27.84
N TYR A 410 -6.84 2.99 -26.83
CA TYR A 410 -6.05 3.61 -25.75
C TYR A 410 -6.15 2.86 -24.42
N ILE A 411 -6.89 1.75 -24.38
CA ILE A 411 -7.14 0.96 -23.17
C ILE A 411 -6.83 -0.53 -23.42
N GLY A 412 -6.32 -1.21 -22.40
CA GLY A 412 -6.01 -2.64 -22.40
C GLY A 412 -7.16 -3.51 -21.87
N GLY A 413 -8.14 -2.94 -21.17
CA GLY A 413 -9.23 -3.69 -20.56
C GLY A 413 -10.33 -2.86 -19.92
N TYR A 414 -11.09 -3.51 -19.05
CA TYR A 414 -12.18 -2.89 -18.29
C TYR A 414 -12.11 -3.31 -16.81
N PRO A 415 -12.21 -2.38 -15.85
CA PRO A 415 -12.24 -0.94 -16.10
C PRO A 415 -10.84 -0.40 -16.38
N SER A 416 -10.78 0.65 -17.18
CA SER A 416 -9.58 1.45 -17.47
C SER A 416 -9.98 2.91 -17.56
N ALA A 417 -9.05 3.83 -17.38
CA ALA A 417 -9.33 5.25 -17.45
C ALA A 417 -8.24 6.03 -18.20
N LEU A 418 -8.63 7.16 -18.78
CA LEU A 418 -7.75 8.18 -19.31
C LEU A 418 -8.09 9.52 -18.66
N VAL A 419 -7.08 10.33 -18.34
CA VAL A 419 -7.29 11.72 -17.93
C VAL A 419 -6.71 12.63 -18.99
N ASP A 420 -7.46 13.64 -19.46
CA ASP A 420 -7.14 14.49 -20.61
C ASP A 420 -6.49 13.69 -21.78
N ARG A 421 -7.03 12.49 -22.08
CA ARG A 421 -6.52 11.53 -23.08
C ARG A 421 -5.03 11.20 -22.97
N GLY A 422 -4.54 11.08 -21.74
CA GLY A 422 -3.19 10.62 -21.41
C GLY A 422 -2.97 9.12 -21.63
N THR A 423 -2.03 8.57 -20.88
CA THR A 423 -1.82 7.13 -20.78
C THR A 423 -2.96 6.47 -20.02
N GLU A 424 -3.17 5.18 -20.29
CA GLU A 424 -4.06 4.34 -19.51
C GLU A 424 -3.65 4.31 -18.04
N ILE A 425 -4.64 4.44 -17.14
CA ILE A 425 -4.52 4.28 -15.70
C ILE A 425 -5.64 3.36 -15.18
N ASP A 426 -5.49 2.85 -13.95
CA ASP A 426 -6.63 2.34 -13.22
C ASP A 426 -7.55 3.51 -12.82
N PRO A 427 -8.89 3.40 -12.92
CA PRO A 427 -9.78 4.47 -12.49
C PRO A 427 -9.60 4.88 -11.02
N SER A 428 -9.12 3.99 -10.15
CA SER A 428 -8.81 4.34 -8.76
C SER A 428 -7.69 5.39 -8.65
N ASP A 429 -6.91 5.62 -9.70
CA ASP A 429 -5.82 6.61 -9.75
C ASP A 429 -6.26 7.97 -10.33
N PHE A 430 -7.56 8.19 -10.56
CA PHE A 430 -8.07 9.45 -11.15
C PHE A 430 -7.58 10.70 -10.40
N GLU A 431 -7.60 10.69 -9.07
CA GLU A 431 -7.18 11.82 -8.25
C GLU A 431 -5.69 12.13 -8.45
N LEU A 432 -4.85 11.09 -8.49
CA LEU A 432 -3.40 11.24 -8.65
C LEU A 432 -3.07 11.90 -10.00
N ASP A 433 -3.65 11.43 -11.10
CA ASP A 433 -3.40 11.99 -12.43
C ASP A 433 -4.07 13.38 -12.60
N PHE A 434 -5.25 13.57 -12.02
CA PHE A 434 -5.94 14.87 -11.98
C PHE A 434 -5.08 15.96 -11.33
N LEU A 435 -4.50 15.67 -10.15
CA LEU A 435 -3.67 16.61 -9.40
C LEU A 435 -2.41 17.03 -10.19
N GLN A 436 -1.88 16.16 -11.06
CA GLN A 436 -0.77 16.51 -11.96
C GLN A 436 -1.22 17.38 -13.14
N ARG A 437 -2.45 17.21 -13.64
CA ARG A 437 -2.96 17.92 -14.81
C ARG A 437 -3.57 19.28 -14.52
N ILE A 438 -4.14 19.46 -13.33
CA ILE A 438 -4.85 20.69 -12.97
C ILE A 438 -3.94 21.93 -12.93
N VAL A 439 -2.61 21.71 -12.86
CA VAL A 439 -1.58 22.77 -12.93
C VAL A 439 -1.08 23.04 -14.34
N THR A 440 -1.53 22.29 -15.35
CA THR A 440 -1.05 22.44 -16.72
C THR A 440 -1.66 23.70 -17.35
N PRO A 441 -0.85 24.58 -17.97
CA PRO A 441 -1.35 25.78 -18.62
C PRO A 441 -2.40 25.47 -19.69
N ILE A 442 -3.47 26.27 -19.74
CA ILE A 442 -4.47 26.20 -20.81
C ILE A 442 -4.12 27.16 -21.95
N ALA A 443 -4.45 26.76 -23.18
CA ALA A 443 -4.33 27.67 -24.33
C ALA A 443 -5.56 28.56 -24.53
N GLY A 444 -6.69 28.16 -23.96
CA GLY A 444 -7.95 28.87 -24.01
C GLY A 444 -9.00 28.21 -23.12
N THR A 445 -10.12 28.89 -22.94
CA THR A 445 -11.28 28.40 -22.20
C THR A 445 -12.41 28.06 -23.16
N ILE A 446 -13.29 27.15 -22.74
CA ILE A 446 -14.49 26.77 -23.49
C ILE A 446 -15.68 27.01 -22.58
N SER A 447 -16.65 27.79 -23.07
CA SER A 447 -17.94 28.00 -22.42
C SER A 447 -19.03 27.27 -23.20
N ASN A 448 -19.77 26.41 -22.50
CA ASN A 448 -20.80 25.57 -23.10
C ASN A 448 -22.18 26.17 -22.83
N GLY A 449 -23.01 26.26 -23.86
CA GLY A 449 -24.44 26.58 -23.76
C GLY A 449 -25.28 25.42 -24.27
N ALA A 450 -26.42 25.18 -23.64
CA ALA A 450 -27.38 24.18 -24.11
C ALA A 450 -28.81 24.69 -23.92
N VAL A 451 -29.65 24.55 -24.95
CA VAL A 451 -31.07 24.88 -24.91
C VAL A 451 -31.87 23.67 -25.40
N GLN A 452 -32.77 23.16 -24.57
CA GLN A 452 -33.68 22.10 -24.98
C GLN A 452 -34.90 22.68 -25.72
N ASN A 453 -35.14 22.17 -26.92
CA ASN A 453 -36.30 22.48 -27.75
C ASN A 453 -37.05 21.19 -28.13
N GLY A 454 -38.00 20.80 -27.28
CA GLY A 454 -38.70 19.52 -27.40
C GLY A 454 -37.74 18.35 -27.15
N THR A 455 -37.49 17.56 -28.20
CA THR A 455 -36.59 16.39 -28.16
C THR A 455 -35.19 16.69 -28.74
N ILE A 456 -34.90 17.96 -29.05
CA ILE A 456 -33.60 18.42 -29.56
C ILE A 456 -32.93 19.24 -28.47
N ILE A 457 -31.63 19.03 -28.25
CA ILE A 457 -30.80 19.90 -27.44
C ILE A 457 -29.87 20.65 -28.40
N ASP A 458 -30.08 21.96 -28.50
CA ASP A 458 -29.20 22.85 -29.26
C ASP A 458 -28.01 23.23 -28.37
N VAL A 459 -26.80 22.82 -28.77
CA VAL A 459 -25.56 23.04 -28.03
C VAL A 459 -24.71 24.10 -28.73
N SER A 460 -24.15 25.04 -27.98
CA SER A 460 -23.20 26.05 -28.45
C SER A 460 -21.91 25.97 -27.65
N LEU A 461 -20.77 26.13 -28.34
CA LEU A 461 -19.45 26.21 -27.72
C LEU A 461 -18.81 27.54 -28.11
N ASP A 462 -18.49 28.36 -27.11
CA ASP A 462 -17.71 29.57 -27.27
C ASP A 462 -16.28 29.32 -26.78
N VAL A 463 -15.30 29.50 -27.66
CA VAL A 463 -13.89 29.25 -27.38
C VAL A 463 -13.15 30.58 -27.30
N ASP A 464 -12.53 30.87 -26.15
CA ASP A 464 -11.69 32.05 -25.95
C ASP A 464 -10.22 31.64 -25.86
N ILE A 465 -9.44 32.02 -26.88
CA ILE A 465 -8.03 31.64 -27.00
C ILE A 465 -7.15 32.68 -26.31
N GLN A 466 -6.49 32.25 -25.23
CA GLN A 466 -5.71 33.09 -24.34
C GLN A 466 -4.21 33.06 -24.66
N SER A 467 -3.75 32.08 -25.44
CA SER A 467 -2.36 32.00 -25.91
C SER A 467 -2.26 31.45 -27.33
N SER A 468 -1.10 31.62 -27.97
CA SER A 468 -0.90 31.15 -29.35
C SER A 468 -1.00 29.62 -29.43
N ILE A 469 -1.95 29.15 -30.23
CA ILE A 469 -2.08 27.74 -30.59
C ILE A 469 -1.29 27.46 -31.87
N SER A 470 -0.46 26.40 -31.86
CA SER A 470 0.21 25.88 -33.05
C SER A 470 -0.20 24.43 -33.31
N GLY A 471 -0.54 24.09 -34.55
CA GLY A 471 -0.94 22.75 -34.96
C GLY A 471 -2.43 22.63 -35.31
N ASN A 472 -2.90 21.39 -35.44
CA ASN A 472 -4.27 21.08 -35.85
C ASN A 472 -5.14 20.79 -34.63
N TRP A 473 -5.52 21.82 -33.90
CA TRP A 473 -6.43 21.68 -32.76
C TRP A 473 -7.85 21.33 -33.23
N LYS A 474 -8.50 20.47 -32.45
CA LYS A 474 -9.83 19.91 -32.71
C LYS A 474 -10.74 20.15 -31.51
N LEU A 475 -12.05 20.11 -31.74
CA LEU A 475 -13.03 20.37 -30.70
C LEU A 475 -14.07 19.24 -30.72
N ALA A 476 -14.10 18.47 -29.64
CA ALA A 476 -15.15 17.50 -29.39
C ALA A 476 -16.09 18.01 -28.30
N CYS A 477 -17.38 17.78 -28.49
CA CYS A 477 -18.42 18.04 -27.50
C CYS A 477 -19.01 16.70 -27.05
N VAL A 478 -19.07 16.48 -25.73
CA VAL A 478 -19.67 15.27 -25.16
C VAL A 478 -20.98 15.63 -24.47
N LEU A 479 -22.02 14.83 -24.71
CA LEU A 479 -23.24 14.84 -23.91
C LEU A 479 -23.12 13.76 -22.83
N VAL A 480 -23.14 14.18 -21.57
CA VAL A 480 -23.06 13.32 -20.39
C VAL A 480 -24.42 13.31 -19.68
N GLU A 481 -24.88 12.15 -19.25
CA GLU A 481 -26.16 11.98 -18.55
C GLU A 481 -25.95 11.33 -17.18
N ASP A 482 -26.52 11.94 -16.15
CA ASP A 482 -26.58 11.40 -14.80
C ASP A 482 -27.94 10.80 -14.48
N SER A 483 -27.96 9.93 -13.47
CA SER A 483 -29.17 9.28 -12.98
C SER A 483 -29.85 8.39 -14.03
N VAL A 484 -29.05 7.77 -14.90
CA VAL A 484 -29.53 6.84 -15.92
C VAL A 484 -30.00 5.56 -15.24
N THR A 485 -31.21 5.14 -15.56
CA THR A 485 -31.84 3.91 -15.06
C THR A 485 -32.45 3.15 -16.22
N GLY A 486 -32.69 1.85 -16.02
CA GLY A 486 -33.38 1.03 -16.99
C GLY A 486 -33.97 -0.21 -16.36
N SER A 487 -34.57 -1.07 -17.19
CA SER A 487 -35.25 -2.28 -16.73
C SER A 487 -34.84 -3.49 -17.55
N GLY A 488 -34.67 -4.63 -16.88
CA GLY A 488 -34.36 -5.92 -17.50
C GLY A 488 -32.91 -6.36 -17.26
N GLY A 489 -32.64 -7.64 -17.55
CA GLY A 489 -31.39 -8.32 -17.20
C GLY A 489 -30.13 -7.86 -17.93
N THR A 490 -30.13 -6.70 -18.59
CA THR A 490 -28.94 -6.06 -19.19
C THR A 490 -28.57 -4.76 -18.48
N TRP A 491 -29.39 -4.31 -17.53
CA TRP A 491 -29.22 -3.07 -16.74
C TRP A 491 -28.72 -3.33 -15.31
N TYR A 492 -28.36 -4.57 -14.99
CA TYR A 492 -27.69 -4.94 -13.75
C TYR A 492 -26.24 -4.43 -13.74
N GLN A 493 -25.55 -4.42 -12.60
CA GLN A 493 -24.09 -4.29 -12.55
C GLN A 493 -23.46 -5.57 -12.00
N SER A 494 -22.53 -6.17 -12.75
CA SER A 494 -21.70 -7.26 -12.24
C SER A 494 -20.80 -6.72 -11.14
N ASN A 495 -20.66 -7.48 -10.05
CA ASN A 495 -20.00 -7.01 -8.83
C ASN A 495 -19.10 -8.09 -8.20
N SER A 496 -17.81 -8.01 -8.52
CA SER A 496 -16.77 -8.85 -7.93
C SER A 496 -16.51 -8.51 -6.46
N TYR A 497 -16.75 -7.27 -6.02
CA TYR A 497 -16.59 -6.87 -4.62
C TYR A 497 -17.54 -7.64 -3.70
N GLY A 498 -18.83 -7.64 -4.05
CA GLY A 498 -19.85 -8.43 -3.35
C GLY A 498 -19.61 -9.94 -3.43
N SER A 499 -19.08 -10.42 -4.55
CA SER A 499 -18.75 -11.85 -4.73
C SER A 499 -17.63 -12.32 -3.80
N ASN A 500 -16.70 -11.43 -3.45
CA ASN A 500 -15.52 -11.75 -2.64
C ASN A 500 -15.58 -11.15 -1.22
N GLY A 501 -16.63 -10.39 -0.88
CA GLY A 501 -16.73 -9.69 0.40
C GLY A 501 -15.68 -8.57 0.58
N ILE A 502 -15.22 -7.98 -0.52
CA ILE A 502 -14.22 -6.90 -0.50
C ILE A 502 -14.97 -5.56 -0.33
N THR A 503 -14.64 -4.81 0.71
CA THR A 503 -15.24 -3.49 0.94
C THR A 503 -14.83 -2.49 -0.14
N LEU A 504 -15.82 -1.80 -0.70
CA LEU A 504 -15.68 -0.66 -1.59
C LEU A 504 -16.85 0.30 -1.32
N ILE A 505 -16.58 1.39 -0.61
CA ILE A 505 -17.60 2.32 -0.12
C ILE A 505 -17.72 3.49 -1.11
N ASP A 506 -18.92 3.69 -1.66
CA ASP A 506 -19.24 4.83 -2.51
C ASP A 506 -19.49 6.11 -1.68
N VAL A 507 -19.54 7.28 -2.32
CA VAL A 507 -19.74 8.59 -1.68
C VAL A 507 -21.03 8.71 -0.85
N ASN A 508 -22.00 7.84 -1.11
CA ASN A 508 -23.28 7.76 -0.40
C ASN A 508 -23.25 6.80 0.82
N GLY A 509 -22.10 6.18 1.11
CA GLY A 509 -21.90 5.24 2.21
C GLY A 509 -22.33 3.80 1.90
N VAL A 510 -22.77 3.48 0.67
CA VAL A 510 -23.07 2.11 0.25
C VAL A 510 -21.77 1.35 0.04
N ASP A 511 -21.62 0.22 0.74
CA ASP A 511 -20.52 -0.71 0.52
C ASP A 511 -20.88 -1.76 -0.53
N TRP A 512 -20.24 -1.70 -1.69
CA TRP A 512 -20.38 -2.66 -2.79
C TRP A 512 -20.00 -4.09 -2.39
N GLY A 513 -19.14 -4.27 -1.38
CA GLY A 513 -18.80 -5.57 -0.79
C GLY A 513 -19.98 -6.26 -0.09
N THR A 514 -21.01 -5.51 0.27
CA THR A 514 -22.24 -6.03 0.90
C THR A 514 -23.38 -6.26 -0.09
N LEU A 515 -23.23 -5.79 -1.32
CA LEU A 515 -24.23 -5.96 -2.39
C LEU A 515 -24.10 -7.33 -3.06
N PRO A 516 -25.15 -7.84 -3.74
CA PRO A 516 -25.06 -9.09 -4.49
C PRO A 516 -24.01 -9.04 -5.61
N SER A 517 -23.56 -10.22 -6.05
CA SER A 517 -22.66 -10.39 -7.20
C SER A 517 -23.22 -9.87 -8.53
N TRP A 518 -24.55 -9.71 -8.58
CA TRP A 518 -25.30 -9.08 -9.66
C TRP A 518 -26.21 -8.03 -9.00
N VAL A 519 -25.79 -6.77 -8.99
CA VAL A 519 -26.59 -5.69 -8.41
C VAL A 519 -27.80 -5.45 -9.34
N PRO A 520 -29.05 -5.67 -8.87
CA PRO A 520 -30.21 -5.58 -9.74
C PRO A 520 -30.41 -4.17 -10.31
N ASP A 521 -31.03 -4.10 -11.49
CA ASP A 521 -31.42 -2.85 -12.15
C ASP A 521 -32.21 -1.90 -11.24
N ALA A 522 -33.08 -2.42 -10.38
CA ALA A 522 -33.85 -1.65 -9.40
C ALA A 522 -32.99 -0.96 -8.32
N GLN A 523 -31.73 -1.36 -8.15
CA GLN A 523 -30.76 -0.76 -7.23
C GLN A 523 -29.68 0.06 -7.97
N MET A 524 -29.64 -0.02 -9.31
CA MET A 524 -28.63 0.64 -10.12
C MET A 524 -29.11 2.00 -10.63
N ILE A 525 -28.27 3.00 -10.38
CA ILE A 525 -28.39 4.34 -10.94
C ILE A 525 -27.02 4.68 -11.52
N TYR A 526 -26.91 4.72 -12.84
CA TYR A 526 -25.66 5.04 -13.52
C TYR A 526 -25.48 6.55 -13.64
N ARG A 527 -24.25 7.01 -13.50
CA ARG A 527 -23.84 8.42 -13.52
C ARG A 527 -22.75 8.62 -14.55
N HIS A 528 -22.56 9.87 -14.96
CA HIS A 528 -21.52 10.27 -15.91
C HIS A 528 -21.60 9.58 -17.28
N VAL A 529 -22.74 9.02 -17.66
CA VAL A 529 -22.87 8.16 -18.85
C VAL A 529 -22.68 8.98 -20.13
N ALA A 530 -21.74 8.58 -20.97
CA ALA A 530 -21.55 9.17 -22.30
C ALA A 530 -22.74 8.84 -23.21
N ARG A 531 -23.50 9.85 -23.63
CA ARG A 531 -24.67 9.70 -24.53
C ARG A 531 -24.38 10.09 -25.96
N GLY A 532 -23.39 10.95 -26.19
CA GLY A 532 -23.01 11.42 -27.51
C GLY A 532 -21.66 12.09 -27.50
N ILE A 533 -20.94 12.02 -28.62
CA ILE A 533 -19.75 12.81 -28.90
C ILE A 533 -19.86 13.36 -30.32
N ALA A 534 -19.55 14.65 -30.49
CA ALA A 534 -19.66 15.34 -31.78
C ALA A 534 -18.46 16.28 -32.03
N PRO A 535 -18.00 16.42 -33.29
CA PRO A 535 -18.46 15.69 -34.48
C PRO A 535 -17.98 14.23 -34.52
N SER A 536 -16.95 13.88 -33.74
CA SER A 536 -16.43 12.53 -33.54
C SER A 536 -15.49 12.52 -32.32
N PHE A 537 -14.95 11.35 -31.98
CA PHE A 537 -13.92 11.22 -30.94
C PHE A 537 -12.69 12.11 -31.21
N ASP A 538 -12.25 12.23 -32.46
CA ASP A 538 -11.06 13.01 -32.84
C ASP A 538 -11.32 14.52 -32.99
N GLY A 539 -12.59 14.94 -32.97
CA GLY A 539 -13.04 16.34 -33.03
C GLY A 539 -13.02 17.03 -34.40
#